data_AF-A0A954HW30-F1
#
_entry.id   AF-A0A954HW30-F1
#
_cell.length_a   1.000
_cell.length_b   1.000
_cell.length_c   1.000
_cell.angle_alpha   90.00
_cell.angle_beta   90.00
_cell.angle_gamma   90.00
#
_symmetry.space_group_name_H-M   'P 1'
#
loop_
_entity.id
_entity.type
_entity.pdbx_description
1 polymer ?
#
loop_
_entity_poly.entity_id
_entity_poly.type
_entity_poly.pdbx_seq_one_letter_code
_entity_poly.pdbx_strand_id
1 'polypeptide(L)'
;LRKEQIPLLEQQVKTSRAEAEKIVGQAFDEAIVDARVKYPDFDAVVFNPAATFPKQMVSYVANSEKGADVAYYLGKNPGVARQLAETFAQSQAAGFIELGRIEGKVSAPTSKPASTAPKPPPIIAGGSNPPAFDPAKASVGDMAAHLKKAGVLR
;
A
#
# COMPACT_ATOMS: atom_id res chain seq x y z
N LEU A 1 41.45 -28.71 -22.69
CA LEU A 1 40.16 -29.38 -22.39
C LEU A 1 39.92 -30.45 -23.45
N ARG A 2 39.78 -31.74 -23.07
CA ARG A 2 39.49 -32.81 -24.04
C ARG A 2 38.07 -32.61 -24.59
N LYS A 3 37.91 -32.63 -25.91
CA LYS A 3 36.62 -32.43 -26.61
C LYS A 3 35.51 -33.39 -26.14
N GLU A 4 35.87 -34.53 -25.56
CA GLU A 4 34.93 -35.53 -25.03
C GLU A 4 34.28 -35.16 -23.68
N GLN A 5 34.84 -34.21 -22.92
CA GLN A 5 34.24 -33.79 -21.65
C GLN A 5 33.15 -32.72 -21.83
N ILE A 6 33.11 -32.05 -22.99
CA ILE A 6 32.15 -30.99 -23.31
C ILE A 6 30.69 -31.49 -23.24
N PRO A 7 30.29 -32.60 -23.90
CA PRO A 7 28.90 -33.08 -23.83
C PRO A 7 28.47 -33.52 -22.43
N LEU A 8 29.40 -34.06 -21.63
CA LEU A 8 29.12 -34.44 -20.24
C LEU A 8 28.89 -33.22 -19.34
N LEU A 9 29.71 -32.17 -19.51
CA LEU A 9 29.54 -30.90 -18.81
C LEU A 9 28.22 -30.21 -19.19
N GLU A 10 27.88 -30.19 -20.48
CA GLU A 10 26.60 -29.64 -20.94
C GLU A 10 25.40 -30.41 -20.37
N GLN A 11 25.51 -31.74 -20.28
CA GLN A 11 24.47 -32.57 -19.67
C GLN A 11 24.33 -32.27 -18.18
N GLN A 12 25.43 -32.15 -17.43
CA GLN A 12 25.41 -31.77 -16.02
C GLN A 12 24.82 -30.39 -15.77
N VAL A 13 25.15 -29.39 -16.61
CA VAL A 13 24.58 -28.03 -16.50
C VAL A 13 23.08 -28.04 -16.80
N LYS A 14 22.63 -28.86 -17.77
CA LYS A 14 21.19 -29.00 -18.07
C LYS A 14 20.43 -29.65 -16.92
N THR A 15 20.96 -30.72 -16.33
CA THR A 15 20.30 -31.39 -15.20
C THR A 15 20.26 -30.50 -13.97
N SER A 16 21.38 -29.85 -13.62
CA SER A 16 21.42 -28.96 -12.46
C SER A 16 20.49 -27.75 -12.62
N ARG A 17 20.40 -27.19 -13.83
CA ARG A 17 19.47 -26.11 -14.12
C ARG A 17 18.01 -26.55 -14.02
N ALA A 18 17.68 -27.73 -14.53
CA ALA A 18 16.32 -28.27 -14.42
C ALA A 18 15.94 -28.56 -12.96
N GLU A 19 16.88 -29.02 -12.13
CA GLU A 19 16.68 -29.19 -10.69
C GLU A 19 16.46 -27.85 -9.98
N ALA A 20 17.27 -26.84 -10.29
CA ALA A 20 17.10 -25.49 -9.73
C ALA A 20 15.74 -24.88 -10.13
N GLU A 21 15.32 -25.03 -11.38
CA GLU A 21 14.01 -24.56 -11.86
C GLU A 21 12.86 -25.26 -11.13
N LYS A 22 12.98 -26.56 -10.81
CA LYS A 22 11.98 -27.28 -10.00
C LYS A 22 11.89 -26.73 -8.57
N ILE A 23 13.04 -26.49 -7.92
CA ILE A 23 13.08 -25.96 -6.55
C ILE A 23 12.43 -24.57 -6.49
N VAL A 24 12.77 -23.71 -7.46
CA VAL A 24 12.17 -22.37 -7.58
C VAL A 24 10.66 -22.46 -7.83
N GLY A 25 10.22 -23.38 -8.68
CA GLY A 25 8.79 -23.61 -8.93
C GLY A 25 8.03 -24.06 -7.69
N GLN A 26 8.60 -24.99 -6.91
CA GLN A 26 7.99 -25.44 -5.65
C GLN A 26 7.87 -24.31 -4.62
N ALA A 27 8.94 -23.54 -4.42
CA ALA A 27 8.91 -22.39 -3.51
C ALA A 27 7.90 -21.32 -3.97
N PHE A 28 7.76 -21.12 -5.28
CA PHE A 28 6.74 -20.24 -5.85
C PHE A 28 5.32 -20.74 -5.55
N ASP A 29 5.06 -22.03 -5.75
CA ASP A 29 3.75 -22.64 -5.49
C ASP A 29 3.37 -22.50 -4.00
N GLU A 30 4.30 -22.76 -3.10
CA GLU A 30 4.11 -22.57 -1.65
C GLU A 30 3.76 -21.11 -1.31
N ALA A 31 4.50 -20.15 -1.85
CA ALA A 31 4.23 -18.72 -1.65
C ALA A 31 2.85 -18.30 -2.16
N ILE A 32 2.38 -18.91 -3.27
CA ILE A 32 1.03 -18.67 -3.80
C ILE A 32 -0.04 -19.27 -2.91
N VAL A 33 0.16 -20.48 -2.38
CA VAL A 33 -0.81 -21.10 -1.46
C VAL A 33 -1.07 -20.21 -0.26
N ASP A 34 -0.01 -19.68 0.36
CA ASP A 34 -0.13 -18.75 1.48
C ASP A 34 -0.84 -17.44 1.09
N ALA A 35 -0.59 -16.94 -0.12
CA ALA A 35 -1.24 -15.74 -0.62
C ALA A 35 -2.73 -15.95 -0.93
N ARG A 36 -3.13 -17.14 -1.41
CA ARG A 36 -4.55 -17.48 -1.64
C ARG A 36 -5.36 -17.54 -0.35
N VAL A 37 -4.73 -17.97 0.75
CA VAL A 37 -5.36 -17.93 2.09
C VAL A 37 -5.64 -16.48 2.52
N LYS A 38 -4.73 -15.55 2.18
CA LYS A 38 -4.87 -14.13 2.52
C LYS A 38 -5.80 -13.37 1.57
N TYR A 39 -5.74 -13.68 0.28
CA TYR A 39 -6.49 -12.99 -0.78
C TYR A 39 -7.32 -14.02 -1.58
N PRO A 40 -8.64 -14.11 -1.34
CA PRO A 40 -9.50 -15.03 -2.09
C PRO A 40 -9.58 -14.73 -3.58
N ASP A 41 -9.30 -13.49 -3.99
CA ASP A 41 -9.27 -13.04 -5.39
C ASP A 41 -7.86 -13.14 -6.02
N PHE A 42 -6.89 -13.75 -5.35
CA PHE A 42 -5.49 -13.80 -5.79
C PHE A 42 -5.34 -14.31 -7.22
N ASP A 43 -5.93 -15.47 -7.53
CA ASP A 43 -5.75 -16.10 -8.83
C ASP A 43 -6.36 -15.26 -9.97
N ALA A 44 -7.51 -14.67 -9.72
CA ALA A 44 -8.19 -13.81 -10.69
C ALA A 44 -7.40 -12.51 -10.98
N VAL A 45 -6.60 -12.06 -10.02
CA VAL A 45 -5.79 -10.84 -10.11
C VAL A 45 -4.42 -11.11 -10.73
N VAL A 46 -3.73 -12.15 -10.27
CA VAL A 46 -2.34 -12.44 -10.66
C VAL A 46 -2.26 -13.24 -11.95
N PHE A 47 -3.17 -14.18 -12.20
CA PHE A 47 -3.19 -14.96 -13.44
C PHE A 47 -4.08 -14.34 -14.51
N ASN A 48 -4.48 -13.08 -14.34
CA ASN A 48 -5.22 -12.35 -15.35
C ASN A 48 -4.36 -12.20 -16.62
N PRO A 49 -4.81 -12.65 -17.80
CA PRO A 49 -4.07 -12.49 -19.06
C PRO A 49 -3.75 -11.03 -19.42
N ALA A 50 -4.51 -10.08 -18.89
CA ALA A 50 -4.28 -8.64 -19.08
C ALA A 50 -3.17 -8.08 -18.16
N ALA A 51 -2.81 -8.79 -17.10
CA ALA A 51 -1.74 -8.36 -16.20
C ALA A 51 -0.37 -8.66 -16.83
N THR A 52 0.48 -7.63 -16.89
CA THR A 52 1.82 -7.74 -17.47
C THR A 52 2.84 -7.86 -16.34
N PHE A 53 3.49 -9.01 -16.22
CA PHE A 53 4.55 -9.22 -15.22
C PHE A 53 5.92 -9.37 -15.89
N PRO A 54 6.99 -8.82 -15.29
CA PRO A 54 8.36 -9.11 -15.71
C PRO A 54 8.69 -10.60 -15.60
N LYS A 55 9.55 -11.12 -16.48
CA LYS A 55 9.96 -12.55 -16.46
C LYS A 55 10.63 -12.95 -15.14
N GLN A 56 11.34 -12.00 -14.53
CA GLN A 56 12.07 -12.15 -13.27
C GLN A 56 11.13 -12.25 -12.05
N MET A 57 9.83 -11.96 -12.22
CA MET A 57 8.85 -11.97 -11.15
C MET A 57 8.71 -13.34 -10.50
N VAL A 58 8.73 -14.42 -11.29
CA VAL A 58 8.60 -15.79 -10.76
C VAL A 58 9.73 -16.11 -9.78
N SER A 59 10.98 -15.85 -10.20
CA SER A 59 12.13 -16.05 -9.32
C SER A 59 12.09 -15.14 -8.09
N TYR A 60 11.62 -13.91 -8.24
CA TYR A 60 11.48 -13.01 -7.10
C TYR A 60 10.43 -13.50 -6.10
N VAL A 61 9.26 -13.93 -6.57
CA VAL A 61 8.19 -14.48 -5.74
C VAL A 61 8.66 -15.72 -4.97
N ALA A 62 9.45 -16.58 -5.60
CA ALA A 62 10.03 -17.75 -4.95
C ALA A 62 11.08 -17.43 -3.88
N ASN A 63 11.77 -16.28 -3.98
CA ASN A 63 12.89 -15.93 -3.10
C ASN A 63 12.58 -14.82 -2.07
N SER A 64 11.47 -14.08 -2.22
CA SER A 64 11.04 -13.04 -1.28
C SER A 64 9.85 -13.52 -0.45
N GLU A 65 9.90 -13.28 0.86
CA GLU A 65 8.79 -13.56 1.79
C GLU A 65 7.50 -12.80 1.44
N LYS A 66 7.64 -11.66 0.74
CA LYS A 66 6.53 -10.77 0.34
C LYS A 66 6.29 -10.80 -1.16
N GLY A 67 6.98 -11.66 -1.88
CA GLY A 67 6.90 -11.68 -3.34
C GLY A 67 5.49 -11.96 -3.86
N ALA A 68 4.76 -12.88 -3.23
CA ALA A 68 3.36 -13.14 -3.60
C ALA A 68 2.44 -11.94 -3.29
N ASP A 69 2.64 -11.25 -2.17
CA ASP A 69 1.92 -10.01 -1.84
C ASP A 69 2.22 -8.90 -2.87
N VAL A 70 3.47 -8.79 -3.33
CA VAL A 70 3.90 -7.87 -4.40
C VAL A 70 3.24 -8.22 -5.74
N ALA A 71 3.20 -9.50 -6.10
CA ALA A 71 2.53 -9.96 -7.31
C ALA A 71 1.03 -9.62 -7.30
N TYR A 72 0.36 -9.81 -6.16
CA TYR A 72 -1.03 -9.41 -5.97
C TYR A 72 -1.23 -7.90 -6.12
N TYR A 73 -0.38 -7.09 -5.48
CA TYR A 73 -0.41 -5.64 -5.62
C TYR A 73 -0.27 -5.20 -7.08
N LEU A 74 0.67 -5.79 -7.81
CA LEU A 74 0.90 -5.50 -9.21
C LEU A 74 -0.28 -5.91 -10.10
N GLY A 75 -0.91 -7.06 -9.84
CA GLY A 75 -2.12 -7.46 -10.55
C GLY A 75 -3.29 -6.50 -10.33
N LYS A 76 -3.44 -5.95 -9.10
CA LYS A 76 -4.44 -4.90 -8.83
C LYS A 76 -4.08 -3.54 -9.45
N ASN A 77 -2.81 -3.32 -9.77
CA ASN A 77 -2.29 -2.06 -10.29
C ASN A 77 -1.57 -2.29 -11.64
N PRO A 78 -2.32 -2.58 -12.72
CA PRO A 78 -1.73 -2.95 -14.02
C PRO A 78 -0.86 -1.83 -14.63
N GLY A 79 -1.11 -0.56 -14.29
CA GLY A 79 -0.26 0.56 -14.69
C GLY A 79 1.13 0.49 -14.07
N VAL A 80 1.23 0.15 -12.79
CA VAL A 80 2.50 -0.02 -12.07
C VAL A 80 3.23 -1.27 -12.59
N ALA A 81 2.50 -2.35 -12.83
CA ALA A 81 3.06 -3.58 -13.40
C ALA A 81 3.70 -3.35 -14.78
N ARG A 82 3.03 -2.56 -15.65
CA ARG A 82 3.58 -2.18 -16.95
C ARG A 82 4.83 -1.32 -16.83
N GLN A 83 4.80 -0.29 -15.98
CA GLN A 83 5.97 0.57 -15.76
C GLN A 83 7.17 -0.24 -15.22
N LEU A 84 6.90 -1.19 -14.32
CA LEU A 84 7.92 -2.08 -13.79
C LEU A 84 8.49 -2.98 -14.90
N ALA A 85 7.64 -3.56 -15.77
CA ALA A 85 8.08 -4.36 -16.91
C ALA A 85 8.94 -3.55 -17.89
N GLU A 86 8.56 -2.31 -18.18
CA GLU A 86 9.37 -1.37 -18.98
C GLU A 86 10.72 -1.07 -18.31
N THR A 87 10.72 -0.86 -16.98
CA THR A 87 11.94 -0.62 -16.21
C THR A 87 12.88 -1.83 -16.28
N PHE A 88 12.35 -3.06 -16.14
CA PHE A 88 13.13 -4.28 -16.30
C PHE A 88 13.69 -4.46 -17.72
N ALA A 89 12.96 -4.03 -18.74
CA ALA A 89 13.41 -4.05 -20.13
C ALA A 89 14.56 -3.05 -20.38
N GLN A 90 14.57 -1.92 -19.67
CA GLN A 90 15.63 -0.91 -19.77
C GLN A 90 16.85 -1.26 -18.91
N SER A 91 16.63 -1.68 -17.67
CA SER A 91 17.68 -2.03 -16.72
C SER A 91 17.17 -3.02 -15.68
N GLN A 92 17.75 -4.22 -15.70
CA GLN A 92 17.45 -5.25 -14.72
C GLN A 92 17.71 -4.78 -13.28
N ALA A 93 18.80 -4.04 -13.05
CA ALA A 93 19.13 -3.53 -11.72
C ALA A 93 18.09 -2.50 -11.23
N ALA A 94 17.68 -1.56 -12.10
CA ALA A 94 16.64 -0.59 -11.75
C ALA A 94 15.29 -1.26 -11.48
N GLY A 95 14.96 -2.32 -12.24
CA GLY A 95 13.77 -3.13 -12.02
C GLY A 95 13.73 -3.73 -10.62
N PHE A 96 14.82 -4.34 -10.16
CA PHE A 96 14.89 -4.90 -8.79
C PHE A 96 14.83 -3.81 -7.70
N ILE A 97 15.37 -2.63 -7.94
CA ILE A 97 15.26 -1.50 -6.99
C ILE A 97 13.79 -1.05 -6.86
N GLU A 98 13.08 -0.86 -7.97
CA GLU A 98 11.67 -0.47 -7.92
C GLU A 98 10.81 -1.58 -7.31
N LEU A 99 11.14 -2.84 -7.57
CA LEU A 99 10.48 -3.99 -6.96
C LEU A 99 10.61 -3.98 -5.43
N GLY A 100 11.81 -3.74 -4.90
CA GLY A 100 12.02 -3.58 -3.46
C GLY A 100 11.28 -2.36 -2.89
N ARG A 101 11.13 -1.29 -3.68
CA ARG A 101 10.31 -0.12 -3.29
C ARG A 101 8.83 -0.47 -3.19
N ILE A 102 8.34 -1.30 -4.10
CA ILE A 102 6.95 -1.81 -4.07
C ILE A 102 6.78 -2.75 -2.88
N GLU A 103 7.73 -3.65 -2.64
CA GLU A 103 7.75 -4.54 -1.47
C GLU A 103 7.66 -3.76 -0.16
N GLY A 104 8.42 -2.67 -0.03
CA GLY A 104 8.35 -1.78 1.13
C GLY A 104 6.97 -1.13 1.31
N LYS A 105 6.29 -0.76 0.21
CA LYS A 105 4.92 -0.21 0.27
C LYS A 105 3.89 -1.26 0.66
N VAL A 106 4.05 -2.47 0.17
CA VAL A 106 3.18 -3.61 0.48
C VAL A 106 3.37 -4.07 1.93
N SER A 107 4.62 -4.01 2.42
CA SER A 107 4.98 -4.36 3.79
C SER A 107 4.65 -3.26 4.81
N ALA A 108 4.53 -2.01 4.36
CA ALA A 108 4.14 -0.92 5.22
C ALA A 108 2.73 -1.20 5.78
N PRO A 109 2.50 -1.03 7.09
CA PRO A 109 1.17 -1.19 7.65
C PRO A 109 0.27 -0.17 6.97
N THR A 110 -0.66 -0.66 6.14
CA THR A 110 -1.76 0.15 5.62
C THR A 110 -2.40 0.82 6.83
N SER A 111 -2.32 2.16 6.89
CA SER A 111 -3.05 2.92 7.87
C SER A 111 -4.49 2.47 7.76
N LYS A 112 -5.01 1.86 8.83
CA LYS A 112 -6.38 1.35 8.90
C LYS A 112 -7.29 2.43 8.31
N PRO A 113 -8.24 2.10 7.41
CA PRO A 113 -9.16 3.10 6.88
C PRO A 113 -9.73 3.86 8.07
N ALA A 114 -9.60 5.19 8.05
CA ALA A 114 -10.21 6.04 9.05
C ALA A 114 -11.68 5.63 9.15
N SER A 115 -12.07 5.23 10.35
CA SER A 115 -13.39 4.72 10.70
C SER A 115 -14.51 5.29 9.82
N THR A 116 -15.35 4.41 9.26
CA THR A 116 -16.68 4.76 8.72
C THR A 116 -17.66 5.20 9.81
N ALA A 117 -17.15 5.75 10.92
CA ALA A 117 -17.96 6.38 11.93
C ALA A 117 -18.80 7.49 11.27
N PRO A 118 -20.13 7.46 11.43
CA PRO A 118 -20.98 8.57 11.04
C PRO A 118 -20.44 9.86 11.66
N LYS A 119 -20.48 10.97 10.91
CA LYS A 119 -20.10 12.28 11.44
C LYS A 119 -20.79 12.48 12.80
N PRO A 120 -20.08 12.94 13.84
CA PRO A 120 -20.71 13.27 15.10
C PRO A 120 -21.87 14.26 14.84
N PRO A 121 -22.98 14.14 15.59
CA PRO A 121 -24.10 15.08 15.44
C PRO A 121 -23.58 16.51 15.56
N PRO A 122 -24.15 17.47 14.81
CA PRO A 122 -23.73 18.86 14.91
C PRO A 122 -23.87 19.29 16.37
N ILE A 123 -22.75 19.69 16.96
CA ILE A 123 -22.78 20.49 18.18
C ILE A 123 -23.63 21.71 17.87
N ILE A 124 -24.73 21.86 18.60
CA ILE A 124 -25.42 23.15 18.68
C ILE A 124 -24.35 24.09 19.22
N ALA A 125 -23.78 24.92 18.34
CA ALA A 125 -22.97 26.02 18.75
C ALA A 125 -23.88 26.88 19.61
N GLY A 126 -23.75 26.74 20.94
CA GLY A 126 -24.26 27.71 21.89
C GLY A 126 -23.56 29.02 21.54
N GLY A 127 -24.19 29.78 20.66
CA GLY A 127 -23.70 31.06 20.20
C GLY A 127 -23.42 31.90 21.43
N SER A 128 -22.15 32.19 21.67
CA SER A 128 -21.75 33.30 22.53
C SER A 128 -22.03 34.61 21.78
N ASN A 129 -23.32 34.89 21.55
CA ASN A 129 -23.79 36.25 21.48
C ASN A 129 -24.19 36.59 22.91
N PRO A 130 -23.47 37.47 23.63
CA PRO A 130 -24.01 37.98 24.88
C PRO A 130 -25.37 38.61 24.56
N PRO A 131 -26.42 38.35 25.36
CA PRO A 131 -27.74 38.91 25.11
C PRO A 131 -27.62 40.43 25.00
N ALA A 132 -28.27 41.00 23.98
CA ALA A 132 -28.31 42.45 23.79
C ALA A 132 -28.83 43.09 25.08
N PHE A 133 -28.09 44.09 25.59
CA PHE A 133 -28.44 44.79 26.82
C PHE A 133 -29.79 45.51 26.65
N ASP A 134 -30.80 45.06 27.39
CA ASP A 134 -32.14 45.67 27.43
C ASP A 134 -32.26 46.57 28.67
N PRO A 135 -32.25 47.91 28.50
CA PRO A 135 -32.29 48.85 29.63
C PRO A 135 -33.62 48.83 30.38
N ALA A 136 -34.69 48.25 29.83
CA ALA A 136 -35.99 48.15 30.50
C ALA A 136 -36.09 46.96 31.48
N LYS A 137 -35.16 46.01 31.40
CA LYS A 137 -35.13 44.79 32.23
C LYS A 137 -33.85 44.64 33.07
N ALA A 138 -32.85 45.48 32.82
CA ALA A 138 -31.59 45.46 33.55
C ALA A 138 -31.78 45.93 35.00
N SER A 139 -31.13 45.25 35.96
CA SER A 139 -31.11 45.71 37.35
C SER A 139 -30.23 46.95 37.49
N VAL A 140 -30.40 47.69 38.59
CA VAL A 140 -29.61 48.89 38.88
C VAL A 140 -28.10 48.59 38.93
N GLY A 141 -27.72 47.38 39.38
CA GLY A 141 -26.34 46.91 39.37
C GLY A 141 -25.79 46.66 37.97
N ASP A 142 -26.60 46.10 37.07
CA ASP A 142 -26.22 45.82 35.68
C ASP A 142 -26.07 47.10 34.85
N MET A 143 -26.93 48.11 35.10
CA MET A 143 -26.80 49.44 34.51
C MET A 143 -25.51 50.15 34.94
N ALA A 144 -25.14 50.08 36.22
CA ALA A 144 -23.92 50.69 36.73
C ALA A 144 -22.67 50.08 36.09
N ALA A 145 -22.64 48.76 35.92
CA ALA A 145 -21.56 48.06 35.23
C ALA A 145 -21.49 48.43 33.74
N HIS A 146 -22.64 48.57 33.07
CA HIS A 146 -22.70 48.97 31.67
C HIS A 146 -22.21 50.42 31.46
N LEU A 147 -22.60 51.35 32.32
CA LEU A 147 -22.19 52.77 32.25
C LEU A 147 -20.71 52.98 32.62
N LYS A 148 -20.18 52.19 33.57
CA LYS A 148 -18.75 52.14 33.89
C LYS A 148 -17.93 51.62 32.71
N LYS A 149 -18.41 50.56 32.04
CA LYS A 149 -17.77 50.04 30.82
C LYS A 149 -17.86 51.01 29.65
N ALA A 150 -18.94 51.79 29.56
CA ALA A 150 -19.14 52.84 28.56
C ALA A 150 -18.37 54.15 28.88
N GLY A 151 -17.65 54.22 30.00
CA GLY A 151 -16.80 55.36 30.37
C GLY A 151 -17.55 56.61 30.84
N VAL A 152 -18.85 56.50 31.11
CA VAL A 152 -19.71 57.61 31.57
C VAL A 152 -19.54 57.86 33.07
N LEU A 153 -19.12 56.82 33.82
CA LEU A 153 -18.79 56.89 35.24
C LEU A 153 -17.30 56.54 35.43
N ARG A 154 -16.55 57.37 36.15
CA ARG A 154 -15.18 57.08 36.61
C ARG A 154 -15.20 56.43 37.99
#